data_AF-A0A182XCN0-F1
#
_entry.id   AF-A0A182XCN0-F1
#
_cell.length_a   1.000
_cell.length_b   1.000
_cell.length_c   1.000
_cell.angle_alpha   90.00
_cell.angle_beta   90.00
_cell.angle_gamma   90.00
#
_symmetry.space_group_name_H-M   'P 1'
#
loop_
_entity.id
_entity.type
_entity.pdbx_description
1 polymer ?
#
loop_
_entity_poly.entity_id
_entity_poly.type
_entity_poly.pdbx_seq_one_letter_code
_entity_poly.pdbx_strand_id
1 'polypeptide(L)'
;AYPGRYQSFTDYKQANFGTKDAVERSYSAYSNSQHERHQAKQHMERMIREGMCKVPKPRIVPASNDRTKLFTPQCTILHRCEDDTGCCGPTQTCAPKTTSEVQLYFYVQNVGQRQQNTIALTFSNHTECHCVQRSSSSVRMQSHNLLEHSAEGSEGMGGSSSSSSSCTCPGPFKSVNDGTLPCYCDCLSSDQVCVRFKEGFESFSMETRKCIRSKRCTVPQCEYGMYNPHEGRCPKKSDRINEQFSLYR
;
A
#
# COMPACT_ATOMS: atom_id res chain seq x y z
N ALA A 1 -17.62 -67.07 7.60
CA ALA A 1 -16.32 -67.21 8.31
C ALA A 1 -15.41 -66.07 7.86
N TYR A 2 -14.65 -65.46 8.77
CA TYR A 2 -13.62 -64.47 8.43
C TYR A 2 -12.25 -65.18 8.31
N PRO A 3 -11.29 -64.64 7.54
CA PRO A 3 -9.98 -65.27 7.37
C PRO A 3 -9.25 -65.43 8.71
N GLY A 4 -8.50 -66.52 8.91
CA GLY A 4 -7.80 -66.83 10.17
C GLY A 4 -6.71 -65.84 10.62
N ARG A 5 -6.49 -64.75 9.86
CA ARG A 5 -5.61 -63.63 10.21
C ARG A 5 -6.28 -62.62 11.17
N TYR A 6 -7.60 -62.64 11.30
CA TYR A 6 -8.34 -61.69 12.15
C TYR A 6 -8.79 -62.39 13.44
N GLN A 7 -8.83 -61.66 14.57
CA GLN A 7 -9.20 -62.27 15.86
C GLN A 7 -10.72 -62.37 16.04
N SER A 8 -11.49 -61.43 15.48
CA SER A 8 -12.96 -61.45 15.48
C SER A 8 -13.55 -61.00 14.14
N PHE A 9 -14.85 -61.27 13.95
CA PHE A 9 -15.60 -60.74 12.82
C PHE A 9 -15.68 -59.20 12.85
N THR A 10 -15.66 -58.60 14.04
CA THR A 10 -15.60 -57.15 14.24
C THR A 10 -14.27 -56.59 13.73
N ASP A 11 -13.15 -57.24 14.05
CA ASP A 11 -11.82 -56.82 13.59
C ASP A 11 -11.69 -56.93 12.07
N TYR A 12 -12.20 -58.03 11.49
CA TYR A 12 -12.27 -58.18 10.04
C TYR A 12 -13.07 -57.03 9.40
N LYS A 13 -14.23 -56.68 9.98
CA LYS A 13 -15.06 -55.59 9.46
C LYS A 13 -14.38 -54.23 9.58
N GLN A 14 -13.80 -53.92 10.74
CA GLN A 14 -13.09 -52.67 10.97
C GLN A 14 -11.88 -52.50 10.05
N ALA A 15 -11.13 -53.59 9.80
CA ALA A 15 -9.96 -53.57 8.93
C ALA A 15 -10.30 -53.41 7.44
N ASN A 16 -11.45 -53.93 6.98
CA ASN A 16 -11.80 -53.94 5.55
C ASN A 16 -12.84 -52.88 5.15
N PHE A 17 -13.70 -52.44 6.08
CA PHE A 17 -14.79 -51.50 5.80
C PHE A 17 -14.69 -50.20 6.62
N GLY A 18 -13.66 -50.05 7.45
CA GLY A 18 -13.41 -48.87 8.27
C GLY A 18 -14.00 -48.95 9.68
N THR A 19 -13.54 -48.06 10.56
CA THR A 19 -13.98 -47.99 11.96
C THR A 19 -15.08 -46.95 12.14
N LYS A 20 -15.92 -47.13 13.17
CA LYS A 20 -16.95 -46.15 13.57
C LYS A 20 -16.33 -44.76 13.76
N ASP A 21 -15.20 -44.68 14.45
CA ASP A 21 -14.49 -43.42 14.71
C ASP A 21 -13.93 -42.77 13.43
N ALA A 22 -13.56 -43.57 12.42
CA ALA A 22 -13.13 -43.03 11.13
C ALA A 22 -14.30 -42.40 10.37
N VAL A 23 -15.48 -43.04 10.40
CA VAL A 23 -16.71 -42.51 9.79
C VAL A 23 -17.17 -41.24 10.51
N GLU A 24 -17.17 -41.22 11.84
CA GLU A 24 -17.58 -40.07 12.64
C GLU A 24 -16.66 -38.86 12.43
N ARG A 25 -15.34 -39.09 12.36
CA ARG A 25 -14.37 -38.04 12.00
C ARG A 25 -14.59 -37.51 10.59
N SER A 26 -14.82 -38.40 9.62
CA SER A 26 -15.09 -38.00 8.23
C SER A 26 -16.38 -37.19 8.11
N TYR A 27 -17.45 -37.61 8.79
CA TYR A 27 -18.72 -36.88 8.83
C TYR A 27 -18.57 -35.51 9.48
N SER A 28 -17.87 -35.42 10.62
CA SER A 28 -17.63 -34.16 11.31
C SER A 28 -16.80 -33.19 10.45
N ALA A 29 -15.75 -33.68 9.79
CA ALA A 29 -14.96 -32.89 8.85
C ALA A 29 -15.79 -32.40 7.65
N TYR A 30 -16.66 -33.25 7.10
CA TYR A 30 -17.58 -32.87 6.03
C TYR A 30 -18.56 -31.79 6.48
N SER A 31 -19.22 -31.99 7.63
CA SER A 31 -20.18 -31.04 8.21
C SER A 31 -19.53 -29.68 8.47
N ASN A 32 -18.31 -29.66 9.04
CA ASN A 32 -17.55 -28.43 9.26
C ASN A 32 -17.22 -27.73 7.93
N SER A 33 -16.76 -28.47 6.92
CA SER A 33 -16.48 -27.91 5.60
C SER A 33 -17.74 -27.31 4.95
N GLN A 34 -18.91 -27.94 5.13
CA GLN A 34 -20.18 -27.38 4.64
C GLN A 34 -20.56 -26.09 5.37
N HIS A 35 -20.34 -26.04 6.69
CA HIS A 35 -20.55 -24.83 7.47
C HIS A 35 -19.64 -23.68 7.00
N GLU A 36 -18.34 -23.95 6.83
CA GLU A 36 -17.36 -22.97 6.33
C GLU A 36 -17.73 -22.45 4.94
N ARG A 37 -18.16 -23.34 4.03
CA ARG A 37 -18.66 -22.96 2.70
C ARG A 37 -19.89 -22.05 2.78
N HIS A 38 -20.81 -22.35 3.70
CA HIS A 38 -21.99 -21.52 3.91
C HIS A 38 -21.61 -20.13 4.43
N GLN A 39 -20.71 -20.05 5.42
CA GLN A 39 -20.17 -18.78 5.94
C GLN A 39 -19.48 -17.96 4.86
N ALA A 40 -18.64 -18.60 4.04
CA ALA A 40 -17.96 -17.95 2.92
C ALA A 40 -18.96 -17.38 1.88
N LYS A 41 -20.01 -18.14 1.56
CA LYS A 41 -21.08 -17.68 0.66
C LYS A 41 -21.81 -16.46 1.22
N GLN A 42 -22.22 -16.49 2.50
CA GLN A 42 -22.89 -15.35 3.14
C GLN A 42 -21.99 -14.09 3.14
N HIS A 43 -20.70 -14.26 3.43
CA HIS A 43 -19.74 -13.16 3.38
C HIS A 43 -19.61 -12.59 1.96
N MET A 44 -19.52 -13.46 0.95
CA MET A 44 -19.47 -13.05 -0.46
C MET A 44 -20.70 -12.25 -0.87
N GLU A 45 -21.90 -12.69 -0.50
CA GLU A 45 -23.15 -11.96 -0.76
C GLU A 45 -23.16 -10.57 -0.12
N ARG A 46 -22.65 -10.45 1.11
CA ARG A 46 -22.49 -9.14 1.76
C ARG A 46 -21.52 -8.25 1.00
N MET A 47 -20.37 -8.77 0.57
CA MET A 47 -19.38 -8.00 -0.19
C MET A 47 -19.90 -7.54 -1.55
N ILE A 48 -20.71 -8.34 -2.22
CA ILE A 48 -21.38 -7.94 -3.47
C ILE A 48 -22.39 -6.81 -3.23
N ARG A 49 -23.10 -6.82 -2.09
CA ARG A 49 -24.10 -5.79 -1.79
C ARG A 49 -23.49 -4.48 -1.27
N GLU A 50 -22.50 -4.57 -0.40
CA GLU A 50 -22.00 -3.43 0.40
C GLU A 50 -20.55 -3.04 0.06
N GLY A 51 -19.77 -3.97 -0.49
CA GLY A 51 -18.33 -3.81 -0.68
C GLY A 51 -17.91 -3.35 -2.07
N MET A 52 -18.84 -3.06 -2.99
CA MET A 52 -18.50 -2.67 -4.36
C MET A 52 -17.83 -1.30 -4.43
N CYS A 53 -16.78 -1.19 -5.24
CA CYS A 53 -16.20 0.10 -5.61
C CYS A 53 -17.16 0.86 -6.54
N LYS A 54 -18.07 1.63 -5.95
CA LYS A 54 -19.09 2.39 -6.68
C LYS A 54 -19.41 3.73 -6.02
N VAL A 55 -19.64 3.74 -4.71
CA VAL A 55 -20.05 4.92 -3.96
C VAL A 55 -18.84 5.52 -3.24
N PRO A 56 -18.43 6.75 -3.57
CA PRO A 56 -17.40 7.47 -2.84
C PRO A 56 -17.70 7.58 -1.34
N LYS A 57 -16.68 7.47 -0.48
CA LYS A 57 -16.82 7.61 0.98
C LYS A 57 -16.34 8.99 1.45
N PRO A 58 -16.95 9.58 2.50
CA PRO A 58 -16.49 10.85 3.06
C PRO A 58 -15.10 10.70 3.70
N ARG A 59 -14.23 11.67 3.43
CA ARG A 59 -12.85 11.76 3.93
C ARG A 59 -12.52 13.15 4.40
N ILE A 60 -11.73 13.23 5.46
CA ILE A 60 -11.15 14.48 5.94
C ILE A 60 -9.90 14.78 5.11
N VAL A 61 -9.94 15.88 4.38
CA VAL A 61 -8.85 16.34 3.50
C VAL A 61 -8.36 17.70 4.02
N PRO A 62 -7.04 17.91 4.16
CA PRO A 62 -6.50 19.22 4.53
C PRO A 62 -6.97 20.31 3.55
N ALA A 63 -7.27 21.50 4.08
CA ALA A 63 -7.63 22.65 3.25
C ALA A 63 -6.50 23.03 2.29
N SER A 64 -5.25 22.93 2.76
CA SER A 64 -4.04 23.18 1.99
C SER A 64 -2.84 22.44 2.58
N ASN A 65 -1.80 22.25 1.78
CA ASN A 65 -0.49 21.76 2.22
C ASN A 65 0.46 22.91 2.63
N ASP A 66 0.03 24.17 2.45
CA ASP A 66 0.81 25.35 2.81
C ASP A 66 0.89 25.51 4.34
N ARG A 67 2.09 25.32 4.89
CA ARG A 67 2.36 25.42 6.33
C ARG A 67 2.61 26.86 6.82
N THR A 68 2.68 27.83 5.91
CA THR A 68 2.86 29.26 6.25
C THR A 68 1.54 29.96 6.60
N LYS A 69 0.42 29.30 6.28
CA LYS A 69 -0.93 29.79 6.47
C LYS A 69 -1.71 28.87 7.39
N LEU A 70 -2.50 29.47 8.26
CA LEU A 70 -3.44 28.77 9.13
C LEU A 70 -4.83 28.92 8.53
N PHE A 71 -5.40 27.80 8.10
CA PHE A 71 -6.75 27.70 7.55
C PHE A 71 -7.74 27.34 8.67
N THR A 72 -8.88 28.00 8.70
CA THR A 72 -9.99 27.69 9.59
C THR A 72 -11.26 27.49 8.76
N PRO A 73 -11.83 26.27 8.73
CA PRO A 73 -11.31 25.03 9.33
C PRO A 73 -9.99 24.55 8.67
N GLN A 74 -9.18 23.74 9.38
CA GLN A 74 -7.92 23.21 8.82
C GLN A 74 -8.12 22.12 7.76
N CYS A 75 -9.26 21.45 7.82
CA CYS A 75 -9.64 20.36 6.94
C CYS A 75 -11.08 20.52 6.48
N THR A 76 -11.43 19.80 5.42
CA THR A 76 -12.79 19.71 4.89
C THR A 76 -13.18 18.26 4.63
N ILE A 77 -14.48 18.00 4.53
CA ILE A 77 -15.02 16.69 4.17
C ILE A 77 -15.23 16.65 2.65
N LEU A 78 -14.63 15.68 1.98
CA LEU A 78 -14.86 15.40 0.56
C LEU A 78 -15.16 13.93 0.36
N HIS A 79 -15.92 13.62 -0.67
CA HIS A 79 -16.16 12.26 -1.10
C HIS A 79 -15.01 11.80 -2.00
N ARG A 80 -14.37 10.68 -1.64
CA ARG A 80 -13.20 10.15 -2.33
C ARG A 80 -13.35 8.65 -2.62
N CYS A 81 -12.62 8.22 -3.66
CA CYS A 81 -12.47 6.83 -4.07
C CYS A 81 -11.01 6.47 -3.81
N GLU A 82 -10.80 5.54 -2.88
CA GLU A 82 -9.50 5.04 -2.44
C GLU A 82 -9.59 3.51 -2.29
N ASP A 83 -8.47 2.84 -2.02
CA ASP A 83 -8.39 1.37 -1.88
C ASP A 83 -9.38 0.78 -0.84
N ASP A 84 -9.82 1.56 0.15
CA ASP A 84 -10.78 1.15 1.19
C ASP A 84 -12.23 1.61 0.92
N THR A 85 -12.47 2.26 -0.22
CA THR A 85 -13.81 2.67 -0.65
C THR A 85 -14.62 1.46 -1.10
N GLY A 86 -13.99 0.55 -1.84
CA GLY A 86 -14.59 -0.73 -2.24
C GLY A 86 -13.54 -1.76 -2.60
N CYS A 87 -13.95 -3.02 -2.60
CA CYS A 87 -13.12 -4.16 -2.90
C CYS A 87 -13.01 -4.36 -4.43
N CYS A 88 -11.78 -4.38 -4.94
CA CYS A 88 -11.47 -4.66 -6.33
C CYS A 88 -10.63 -5.93 -6.46
N GLY A 89 -10.45 -6.43 -7.68
CA GLY A 89 -9.59 -7.58 -7.95
C GLY A 89 -8.11 -7.33 -7.56
N PRO A 90 -7.29 -8.39 -7.50
CA PRO A 90 -5.91 -8.30 -6.98
C PRO A 90 -5.01 -7.26 -7.66
N THR A 91 -5.21 -7.04 -8.97
CA THR A 91 -4.42 -6.08 -9.77
C THR A 91 -5.12 -4.75 -9.96
N GLN A 92 -6.25 -4.53 -9.28
CA GLN A 92 -7.08 -3.34 -9.45
C GLN A 92 -7.05 -2.47 -8.19
N THR A 93 -7.47 -1.22 -8.37
CA THR A 93 -7.68 -0.25 -7.29
C THR A 93 -8.98 0.50 -7.53
N CYS A 94 -9.61 0.97 -6.44
CA CYS A 94 -10.83 1.73 -6.53
C CYS A 94 -10.51 3.21 -6.80
N ALA A 95 -10.93 3.71 -7.96
CA ALA A 95 -10.59 5.04 -8.46
C ALA A 95 -11.84 5.82 -8.88
N PRO A 96 -11.79 7.17 -8.92
CA PRO A 96 -12.89 7.96 -9.43
C PRO A 96 -13.20 7.60 -10.89
N LYS A 97 -14.48 7.38 -11.16
CA LYS A 97 -15.04 7.30 -12.50
C LYS A 97 -15.52 8.67 -12.96
N THR A 98 -16.16 9.43 -12.05
CA THR A 98 -16.61 10.80 -12.29
C THR A 98 -16.32 11.68 -11.08
N THR A 99 -16.10 12.96 -11.33
CA THR A 99 -15.78 13.98 -10.32
C THR A 99 -16.58 15.25 -10.58
N SER A 100 -16.72 16.06 -9.54
CA SER A 100 -17.30 17.41 -9.57
C SER A 100 -16.37 18.37 -8.85
N GLU A 101 -16.18 19.56 -9.39
CA GLU A 101 -15.47 20.64 -8.68
C GLU A 101 -16.39 21.32 -7.68
N VAL A 102 -15.90 21.52 -6.45
CA VAL A 102 -16.62 22.21 -5.39
C VAL A 102 -15.76 23.31 -4.82
N GLN A 103 -16.33 24.50 -4.66
CA GLN A 103 -15.68 25.62 -3.99
C GLN A 103 -16.09 25.66 -2.53
N LEU A 104 -15.10 25.70 -1.65
CA LEU A 104 -15.30 25.78 -0.20
C LEU A 104 -14.53 26.99 0.33
N TYR A 105 -15.10 27.62 1.35
CA TYR A 105 -14.60 28.88 1.89
C TYR A 105 -13.87 28.66 3.21
N PHE A 106 -12.74 29.35 3.37
CA PHE A 106 -11.87 29.24 4.54
C PHE A 106 -11.47 30.62 5.02
N TYR A 107 -11.40 30.77 6.35
CA TYR A 107 -10.64 31.86 6.95
C TYR A 107 -9.16 31.50 6.92
N VAL A 108 -8.32 32.45 6.49
CA VAL A 108 -6.89 32.26 6.35
C VAL A 108 -6.14 33.40 7.02
N GLN A 109 -5.16 33.04 7.84
CA GLN A 109 -4.23 33.96 8.48
C GLN A 109 -2.79 33.49 8.25
N ASN A 110 -1.87 34.43 8.03
CA ASN A 110 -0.45 34.11 8.03
C ASN A 110 0.00 33.82 9.47
N VAL A 111 0.95 32.91 9.65
CA VAL A 111 1.51 32.62 10.97
C VAL A 111 2.10 33.90 11.58
N GLY A 112 1.62 34.29 12.76
CA GLY A 112 2.04 35.52 13.46
C GLY A 112 1.21 36.77 13.14
N GLN A 113 0.23 36.71 12.22
CA GLN A 113 -0.67 37.83 11.94
C GLN A 113 -2.07 37.60 12.52
N ARG A 114 -2.70 38.67 13.00
CA ARG A 114 -4.06 38.65 13.58
C ARG A 114 -5.18 38.84 12.57
N GLN A 115 -4.89 39.37 11.39
CA GLN A 115 -5.91 39.58 10.37
C GLN A 115 -6.24 38.26 9.66
N GLN A 116 -7.55 37.98 9.59
CA GLN A 116 -8.11 36.85 8.86
C GLN A 116 -8.73 37.33 7.56
N ASN A 117 -8.42 36.64 6.47
CA ASN A 117 -9.05 36.86 5.17
C ASN A 117 -9.92 35.66 4.82
N THR A 118 -11.01 35.87 4.09
CA THR A 118 -11.82 34.78 3.55
C THR A 118 -11.37 34.47 2.14
N ILE A 119 -11.06 33.21 1.85
CA ILE A 119 -10.71 32.76 0.50
C ILE A 119 -11.58 31.56 0.09
N ALA A 120 -11.83 31.44 -1.21
CA ALA A 120 -12.42 30.23 -1.79
C ALA A 120 -11.31 29.31 -2.30
N LEU A 121 -11.39 28.03 -1.95
CA LEU A 121 -10.54 26.97 -2.47
C LEU A 121 -11.39 25.99 -3.27
N THR A 122 -10.90 25.57 -4.44
CA THR A 122 -11.55 24.60 -5.30
C THR A 122 -11.01 23.20 -5.01
N PHE A 123 -11.92 22.23 -4.82
CA PHE A 123 -11.58 20.84 -4.59
C PHE A 123 -12.27 19.92 -5.59
N SER A 124 -11.64 18.79 -5.87
CA SER A 124 -12.27 17.67 -6.57
C SER A 124 -13.03 16.78 -5.58
N ASN A 125 -14.33 16.64 -5.80
CA ASN A 125 -15.23 15.77 -5.08
C ASN A 125 -15.64 14.62 -6.00
N HIS A 126 -15.36 13.38 -5.63
CA HIS A 126 -15.70 12.22 -6.47
C HIS A 126 -17.20 11.93 -6.38
N THR A 127 -17.82 11.55 -7.50
CA THR A 127 -19.28 11.31 -7.58
C THR A 127 -19.64 9.87 -7.93
N GLU A 128 -18.73 9.13 -8.59
CA GLU A 128 -18.86 7.70 -8.86
C GLU A 128 -17.46 7.07 -8.84
N CYS A 129 -17.32 5.83 -8.34
CA CYS A 129 -16.08 5.06 -8.35
C CYS A 129 -16.19 3.84 -9.28
N HIS A 130 -15.05 3.32 -9.71
CA HIS A 130 -14.97 2.00 -10.37
C HIS A 130 -13.59 1.36 -10.16
N CYS A 131 -13.51 0.04 -10.34
CA CYS A 131 -12.24 -0.67 -10.30
C CYS A 131 -11.48 -0.43 -11.60
N VAL A 132 -10.30 0.18 -11.48
CA VAL A 132 -9.34 0.36 -12.58
C VAL A 132 -8.18 -0.60 -12.40
N GLN A 133 -7.58 -1.05 -13.50
CA GLN A 133 -6.29 -1.74 -13.40
C GLN A 133 -5.29 -0.79 -12.75
N ARG A 134 -4.46 -1.32 -11.84
CA ARG A 134 -3.26 -0.62 -11.38
C ARG A 134 -2.39 -0.46 -12.62
N SER A 135 -2.46 0.72 -13.21
CA SER A 135 -1.72 1.05 -14.39
C SER A 135 -0.24 0.80 -14.12
N SER A 136 0.39 -0.11 -14.88
CA SER A 136 1.84 -0.19 -15.04
C SER A 136 2.43 1.04 -15.75
N SER A 137 1.61 2.10 -15.91
CA SER A 137 1.81 3.25 -16.79
C SER A 137 2.66 4.38 -16.21
N SER A 138 3.39 4.19 -15.11
CA SER A 138 4.51 5.07 -14.78
C SER A 138 5.84 4.60 -15.40
N VAL A 139 5.83 3.59 -16.27
CA VAL A 139 7.04 3.05 -16.96
C VAL A 139 7.01 3.28 -18.49
N ARG A 140 6.01 3.95 -19.07
CA ARG A 140 5.93 4.16 -20.53
C ARG A 140 5.63 5.62 -20.93
N MET A 141 6.55 6.51 -20.58
CA MET A 141 6.98 7.64 -21.42
C MET A 141 8.47 7.79 -21.10
N GLN A 142 9.37 7.08 -21.77
CA GLN A 142 9.94 7.46 -23.07
C GLN A 142 10.52 6.21 -23.73
N SER A 143 9.81 5.64 -24.71
CA SER A 143 10.41 4.75 -25.70
C SER A 143 10.38 5.47 -27.04
N HIS A 144 11.31 6.40 -27.21
CA HIS A 144 11.67 6.93 -28.52
C HIS A 144 13.18 7.16 -28.53
N ASN A 145 13.93 6.10 -28.83
CA ASN A 145 15.08 6.05 -29.74
C ASN A 145 15.81 4.72 -29.53
N LEU A 146 15.46 3.75 -30.38
CA LEU A 146 16.23 2.53 -30.63
C LEU A 146 16.90 2.71 -31.99
N LEU A 147 18.16 3.12 -31.97
CA LEU A 147 19.23 2.91 -32.96
C LEU A 147 20.50 3.33 -32.20
N GLU A 148 21.63 2.64 -32.10
CA GLU A 148 22.16 1.39 -32.62
C GLU A 148 23.60 1.27 -32.02
N HIS A 149 24.21 0.10 -32.13
CA HIS A 149 25.65 -0.21 -31.90
C HIS A 149 26.06 -0.87 -30.57
N SER A 150 26.31 -2.16 -30.76
CA SER A 150 26.92 -3.24 -30.00
C SER A 150 28.28 -2.94 -29.34
N ALA A 151 28.61 -3.84 -28.41
CA ALA A 151 29.93 -4.43 -28.11
C ALA A 151 30.60 -4.09 -26.76
N GLU A 152 30.77 -5.17 -25.97
CA GLU A 152 31.99 -5.59 -25.26
C GLU A 152 32.46 -4.91 -23.95
N GLY A 153 32.61 -5.76 -22.91
CA GLY A 153 33.92 -5.97 -22.28
C GLY A 153 34.36 -5.09 -21.09
N SER A 154 34.39 -5.73 -19.92
CA SER A 154 35.41 -5.66 -18.85
C SER A 154 35.70 -4.38 -18.03
N GLU A 155 35.66 -4.60 -16.72
CA GLU A 155 36.60 -4.23 -15.64
C GLU A 155 37.32 -2.87 -15.65
N GLY A 156 37.22 -2.13 -14.54
CA GLY A 156 38.21 -1.09 -14.20
C GLY A 156 37.71 -0.04 -13.21
N MET A 157 38.41 0.08 -12.08
CA MET A 157 38.15 1.01 -10.98
C MET A 157 38.75 2.40 -11.23
N GLY A 158 38.11 3.43 -10.66
CA GLY A 158 38.78 4.63 -10.16
C GLY A 158 38.74 5.86 -11.05
N GLY A 159 38.24 6.98 -10.50
CA GLY A 159 38.48 8.32 -11.06
C GLY A 159 37.26 9.22 -11.07
N SER A 160 37.12 10.01 -10.01
CA SER A 160 36.17 11.10 -9.86
C SER A 160 36.24 12.12 -11.00
N SER A 161 35.09 12.52 -11.55
CA SER A 161 34.54 13.88 -11.38
C SER A 161 33.57 14.27 -12.50
N SER A 162 32.52 14.97 -12.06
CA SER A 162 31.64 15.89 -12.79
C SER A 162 30.40 15.34 -13.53
N SER A 163 29.25 15.70 -12.93
CA SER A 163 27.95 16.01 -13.55
C SER A 163 26.92 14.89 -13.82
N SER A 164 26.64 14.06 -12.82
CA SER A 164 25.25 13.65 -12.62
C SER A 164 24.95 13.64 -11.12
N SER A 165 24.22 14.64 -10.66
CA SER A 165 23.74 14.74 -9.29
C SER A 165 22.62 13.72 -9.01
N SER A 166 22.66 12.50 -9.53
CA SER A 166 21.60 11.52 -9.33
C SER A 166 22.12 10.36 -8.48
N CYS A 167 21.74 10.36 -7.20
CA CYS A 167 21.93 9.23 -6.31
C CYS A 167 20.97 8.10 -6.68
N THR A 168 21.41 6.86 -6.46
CA THR A 168 20.58 5.67 -6.68
C THR A 168 19.57 5.54 -5.54
N CYS A 169 18.31 5.76 -5.86
CA CYS A 169 17.21 5.73 -4.89
C CYS A 169 16.52 4.36 -4.81
N PRO A 170 16.00 3.99 -3.63
CA PRO A 170 15.11 2.84 -3.48
C PRO A 170 13.83 3.00 -4.32
N GLY A 171 13.54 2.04 -5.20
CA GLY A 171 12.27 1.87 -5.92
C GLY A 171 11.49 3.15 -6.26
N PRO A 172 10.42 3.47 -5.51
CA PRO A 172 9.53 4.59 -5.85
C PRO A 172 10.12 5.97 -5.52
N PHE A 173 11.22 6.04 -4.77
CA PHE A 173 11.88 7.30 -4.44
C PHE A 173 12.68 7.82 -5.63
N LYS A 174 12.71 9.14 -5.80
CA LYS A 174 13.46 9.82 -6.87
C LYS A 174 14.54 10.69 -6.25
N SER A 175 15.63 10.88 -6.99
CA SER A 175 16.71 11.77 -6.55
C SER A 175 16.24 13.22 -6.61
N VAL A 176 16.31 13.91 -5.48
CA VAL A 176 16.03 15.34 -5.40
C VAL A 176 17.34 16.09 -5.28
N ASN A 177 17.53 17.08 -6.14
CA ASN A 177 18.71 17.94 -6.19
C ASN A 177 18.36 19.35 -5.79
N ASP A 178 18.79 19.77 -4.61
CA ASP A 178 18.52 21.10 -4.07
C ASP A 178 19.75 22.02 -4.12
N GLY A 179 20.75 21.70 -4.96
CA GLY A 179 21.93 22.53 -5.22
C GLY A 179 22.88 22.79 -4.04
N THR A 180 22.52 22.38 -2.83
CA THR A 180 23.21 22.73 -1.57
C THR A 180 23.48 21.54 -0.66
N LEU A 181 22.84 20.39 -0.89
CA LEU A 181 22.95 19.17 -0.09
C LEU A 181 23.46 17.99 -0.93
N PRO A 182 24.11 16.99 -0.29
CA PRO A 182 24.34 15.70 -0.93
C PRO A 182 22.99 15.11 -1.36
N CYS A 183 22.94 14.53 -2.56
CA CYS A 183 21.71 14.00 -3.16
C CYS A 183 20.93 13.13 -2.18
N TYR A 184 19.64 13.45 -2.01
CA TYR A 184 18.71 12.69 -1.17
C TYR A 184 17.54 12.17 -2.00
N CYS A 185 16.89 11.12 -1.49
CA CYS A 185 15.81 10.44 -2.18
C CYS A 185 14.49 10.75 -1.52
N ASP A 186 13.58 11.36 -2.27
CA ASP A 186 12.25 11.72 -1.79
C ASP A 186 11.20 11.50 -2.88
N CYS A 187 9.94 11.64 -2.50
CA CYS A 187 8.80 11.56 -3.38
C CYS A 187 8.65 12.85 -4.16
N LEU A 188 8.57 12.74 -5.49
CA LEU A 188 8.14 13.86 -6.32
C LEU A 188 6.66 14.16 -6.01
N SER A 189 6.31 15.44 -6.00
CA SER A 189 5.01 15.94 -5.55
C SER A 189 3.87 15.17 -6.20
N SER A 190 3.11 14.41 -5.39
CA SER A 190 1.94 13.57 -5.73
C SER A 190 2.15 12.09 -6.12
N ASP A 191 3.37 11.52 -6.06
CA ASP A 191 3.55 10.07 -6.23
C ASP A 191 3.04 9.28 -5.00
N GLN A 192 1.81 8.78 -5.09
CA GLN A 192 1.15 8.00 -4.04
C GLN A 192 1.85 6.69 -3.72
N VAL A 193 2.54 6.08 -4.70
CA VAL A 193 3.31 4.86 -4.44
C VAL A 193 4.48 5.22 -3.54
N CYS A 194 5.25 6.25 -3.89
CA CYS A 194 6.35 6.70 -3.04
C CYS A 194 5.90 7.07 -1.62
N VAL A 195 4.79 7.82 -1.50
CA VAL A 195 4.25 8.24 -0.20
C VAL A 195 3.90 7.03 0.67
N ARG A 196 3.29 5.97 0.12
CA ARG A 196 2.96 4.75 0.88
C ARG A 196 4.17 4.03 1.42
N PHE A 197 5.26 3.96 0.66
CA PHE A 197 6.53 3.44 1.16
C PHE A 197 7.16 4.36 2.20
N LYS A 198 7.11 5.68 1.98
CA LYS A 198 7.62 6.72 2.90
C LYS A 198 6.91 6.69 4.26
N GLU A 199 5.61 6.42 4.28
CA GLU A 199 4.78 6.32 5.49
C GLU A 199 4.73 4.91 6.10
N GLY A 200 5.41 3.92 5.52
CA GLY A 200 5.50 2.58 6.07
C GLY A 200 4.31 1.65 5.80
N PHE A 201 3.42 2.03 4.88
CA PHE A 201 2.31 1.18 4.44
C PHE A 201 2.73 0.04 3.54
N GLU A 202 3.90 0.14 2.90
CA GLU A 202 4.47 -0.89 2.03
C GLU A 202 5.92 -1.20 2.40
N SER A 203 6.32 -2.45 2.18
CA SER A 203 7.68 -2.95 2.39
C SER A 203 8.44 -3.04 1.07
N PHE A 204 9.72 -2.67 1.08
CA PHE A 204 10.59 -2.74 -0.08
C PHE A 204 10.84 -4.18 -0.51
N SER A 205 10.99 -4.38 -1.83
CA SER A 205 11.31 -5.69 -2.38
C SER A 205 12.67 -6.20 -1.88
N MET A 206 12.90 -7.51 -1.97
CA MET A 206 14.16 -8.12 -1.52
C MET A 206 15.37 -7.56 -2.27
N GLU A 207 15.20 -7.20 -3.55
CA GLU A 207 16.22 -6.56 -4.38
C GLU A 207 16.58 -5.17 -3.85
N THR A 208 15.56 -4.35 -3.55
CA THR A 208 15.77 -3.01 -2.98
C THR A 208 16.38 -3.08 -1.57
N ARG A 209 15.92 -4.01 -0.74
CA ARG A 209 16.51 -4.25 0.60
C ARG A 209 17.97 -4.66 0.50
N LYS A 210 18.33 -5.52 -0.46
CA LYS A 210 19.72 -5.90 -0.74
C LYS A 210 20.54 -4.69 -1.19
N CYS A 211 19.98 -3.83 -2.06
CA CYS A 211 20.64 -2.62 -2.54
C CYS A 211 20.97 -1.63 -1.42
N ILE A 212 20.00 -1.36 -0.53
CA ILE A 212 20.19 -0.49 0.65
C ILE A 212 21.24 -1.10 1.58
N ARG A 213 21.13 -2.40 1.89
CA ARG A 213 22.07 -3.10 2.78
C ARG A 213 23.50 -3.11 2.23
N SER A 214 23.66 -3.22 0.91
CA SER A 214 24.97 -3.16 0.25
C SER A 214 25.47 -1.74 0.00
N LYS A 215 24.77 -0.71 0.49
CA LYS A 215 25.07 0.72 0.27
C LYS A 215 25.14 1.13 -1.20
N ARG A 216 24.48 0.37 -2.08
CA ARG A 216 24.34 0.68 -3.52
C ARG A 216 23.18 1.63 -3.77
N CYS A 217 22.20 1.66 -2.86
CA CYS A 217 21.10 2.61 -2.82
C CYS A 217 21.21 3.43 -1.52
N THR A 218 20.81 4.69 -1.58
CA THR A 218 20.64 5.52 -0.38
C THR A 218 19.48 5.00 0.48
N VAL A 219 19.53 5.30 1.79
CA VAL A 219 18.44 4.95 2.71
C VAL A 219 17.25 5.87 2.42
N PRO A 220 16.01 5.34 2.32
CA PRO A 220 14.85 6.16 2.05
C PRO A 220 14.55 7.09 3.22
N GLN A 221 14.14 8.32 2.93
CA GLN A 221 13.73 9.29 3.95
C GLN A 221 12.27 9.03 4.33
N CYS A 222 12.05 8.34 5.45
CA CYS A 222 10.71 7.99 5.92
C CYS A 222 10.01 9.18 6.60
N GLU A 223 8.67 9.20 6.55
CA GLU A 223 7.86 10.26 7.18
C GLU A 223 7.91 10.16 8.71
N TYR A 224 7.79 8.94 9.25
CA TYR A 224 7.60 8.72 10.69
C TYR A 224 8.80 8.06 11.37
N GLY A 225 10.05 8.32 10.96
CA GLY A 225 11.25 7.82 11.66
C GLY A 225 12.36 7.33 10.75
N MET A 226 13.22 6.45 11.25
CA MET A 226 14.28 5.85 10.44
C MET A 226 13.79 4.55 9.80
N TYR A 227 14.25 4.27 8.58
CA TYR A 227 14.00 3.00 7.90
C TYR A 227 14.44 1.80 8.75
N ASN A 228 13.57 0.78 8.89
CA ASN A 228 13.85 -0.44 9.63
C ASN A 228 14.41 -1.53 8.69
N PRO A 229 15.70 -1.91 8.78
CA PRO A 229 16.29 -2.90 7.89
C PRO A 229 15.71 -4.32 8.08
N HIS A 230 15.29 -4.66 9.32
CA HIS A 230 14.76 -5.97 9.68
C HIS A 230 13.37 -6.21 9.08
N GLU A 231 12.51 -5.19 9.11
CA GLU A 231 11.19 -5.24 8.49
C GLU A 231 11.21 -4.87 7.01
N GLY A 232 12.23 -4.14 6.58
CA GLY A 232 12.37 -3.73 5.19
C GLY A 232 11.38 -2.65 4.79
N ARG A 233 11.01 -1.76 5.71
CA ARG A 233 10.02 -0.71 5.49
C ARG A 233 10.29 0.51 6.38
N CYS A 234 9.65 1.61 6.04
CA CYS A 234 9.53 2.75 6.94
C CYS A 234 8.55 2.45 8.08
N PRO A 235 8.72 3.07 9.26
CA PRO A 235 7.78 2.98 10.37
C PRO A 235 6.48 3.71 10.04
N LYS A 236 5.35 3.19 10.52
CA LYS A 236 4.06 3.87 10.45
C LYS A 236 3.91 4.86 11.61
N LYS A 237 2.99 5.81 11.44
CA LYS A 237 2.57 6.72 12.53
C LYS A 237 2.13 5.97 13.80
N SER A 238 1.45 4.83 13.66
CA SER A 238 1.03 3.98 14.79
C SER A 238 2.21 3.40 15.58
N ASP A 239 3.32 3.12 14.91
CA ASP A 239 4.46 2.42 15.49
C ASP A 239 5.22 3.38 16.43
N ARG A 240 5.32 4.66 16.03
CA ARG A 240 5.83 5.76 16.89
C ARG A 240 4.97 5.99 18.14
N ILE A 241 3.64 5.91 18.00
CA ILE A 241 2.73 6.09 19.14
C ILE A 241 2.96 4.96 20.16
N ASN A 242 3.07 3.71 19.70
CA ASN A 242 3.36 2.57 20.57
C ASN A 242 4.74 2.65 21.24
N GLU A 243 5.77 3.14 20.55
CA GLU A 243 7.10 3.37 21.16
C GLU A 243 7.03 4.44 22.26
N GLN A 244 6.27 5.50 22.06
CA GLN A 244 6.15 6.59 23.03
C GLN A 244 5.32 6.19 24.26
N PHE A 245 4.33 5.29 24.12
CA PHE A 245 3.60 4.69 25.24
C PHE A 245 4.37 3.58 25.98
N SER A 246 5.36 2.97 25.33
CA SER A 246 6.21 1.95 25.96
C SER A 246 7.26 2.53 26.91
N LEU A 247 7.52 3.84 26.84
CA LEU A 247 8.41 4.56 27.76
C LEU A 247 7.72 5.00 29.07
N TYR A 248 6.41 4.78 29.20
CA TYR A 248 5.61 5.09 30.39
C TYR A 248 5.05 3.83 31.08
N ARG A 249 5.66 2.67 30.84
CA ARG A 249 5.36 1.41 31.51
C ARG A 249 6.63 0.84 32.11
#